data_AF-A0A9E8KQD0-F1
#
_entry.id   AF-A0A9E8KQD0-F1
#
_cell.length_a   1.000
_cell.length_b   1.000
_cell.length_c   1.000
_cell.angle_alpha   90.00
_cell.angle_beta   90.00
_cell.angle_gamma   90.00
#
_symmetry.space_group_name_H-M   'P 1'
#
loop_
_entity.id
_entity.type
_entity.pdbx_description
1 polymer ?
#
loop_
_entity_poly.entity_id
_entity_poly.type
_entity_poly.pdbx_seq_one_letter_code
_entity_poly.pdbx_strand_id
1 'polypeptide(L)'
;MKLKWSAVVFGALIDVALSIALSFVVLIGYASILAAKGMSEAEIQLNLSDPLSTATFALVLISVGVFADAVAGYLTAKFAGYLEYWHALFMIMTVMLLHAALKGESLIPLWYEVLAQMMGVVAAFYGASIYKKSRL
;
A
#
# COMPACT_ATOMS: atom_id res chain seq x y z
N MET A 1 -12.25 -17.34 -21.10
CA MET A 1 -12.02 -15.90 -20.81
C MET A 1 -10.53 -15.69 -20.55
N LYS A 2 -9.94 -14.56 -20.99
CA LYS A 2 -8.50 -14.25 -20.82
C LYS A 2 -8.32 -13.08 -19.85
N LEU A 3 -7.17 -12.96 -19.20
CA LEU A 3 -6.85 -11.81 -18.35
C LEU A 3 -6.90 -10.49 -19.14
N LYS A 4 -7.62 -9.51 -18.60
CA LYS A 4 -7.66 -8.13 -19.06
C LYS A 4 -6.54 -7.35 -18.38
N TRP A 5 -5.36 -7.34 -19.01
CA TRP A 5 -4.16 -6.68 -18.48
C TRP A 5 -4.35 -5.19 -18.19
N SER A 6 -5.22 -4.50 -18.93
CA SER A 6 -5.54 -3.10 -18.62
C SER A 6 -6.18 -2.91 -17.25
N ALA A 7 -6.92 -3.90 -16.73
CA ALA A 7 -7.45 -3.87 -15.37
C ALA A 7 -6.35 -4.04 -14.31
N VAL A 8 -5.40 -4.93 -14.58
CA VAL A 8 -4.24 -5.20 -13.71
C VAL A 8 -3.37 -3.95 -13.59
N VAL A 9 -3.00 -3.36 -14.73
CA VAL A 9 -2.17 -2.13 -14.76
C VAL A 9 -2.90 -0.96 -14.12
N PHE A 10 -4.20 -0.79 -14.42
CA PHE A 10 -5.01 0.25 -13.77
C PHE A 10 -5.02 0.10 -12.25
N GLY A 11 -5.25 -1.11 -11.76
CA GLY A 11 -5.20 -1.43 -10.33
C GLY A 11 -3.88 -1.07 -9.66
N ALA A 12 -2.77 -1.52 -10.26
CA ALA A 12 -1.44 -1.26 -9.74
C ALA A 12 -1.10 0.25 -9.74
N LEU A 13 -1.53 1.00 -10.76
CA LEU A 13 -1.36 2.45 -10.79
C LEU A 13 -2.17 3.15 -9.68
N ILE A 14 -3.40 2.69 -9.43
CA ILE A 14 -4.21 3.23 -8.33
C ILE A 14 -3.57 2.90 -6.98
N ASP A 15 -3.08 1.67 -6.80
CA ASP A 15 -2.38 1.28 -5.58
C ASP A 15 -1.20 2.20 -5.27
N VAL A 16 -0.29 2.36 -6.23
CA VAL A 16 0.89 3.21 -6.09
C VAL A 16 0.51 4.66 -5.83
N ALA A 17 -0.43 5.21 -6.61
CA ALA A 17 -0.85 6.60 -6.46
C ALA A 17 -1.49 6.86 -5.09
N LEU A 18 -2.36 5.95 -4.63
CA LEU A 18 -3.06 6.08 -3.36
C LEU A 18 -2.11 5.88 -2.18
N SER A 19 -1.23 4.88 -2.24
CA SER A 19 -0.19 4.63 -1.24
C SER A 19 0.71 5.84 -1.06
N ILE A 20 1.17 6.47 -2.15
CA ILE A 20 1.99 7.69 -2.10
C ILE A 20 1.19 8.84 -1.47
N ALA A 21 -0.02 9.10 -1.96
CA ALA A 21 -0.83 10.22 -1.48
C ALA A 21 -1.16 10.12 0.02
N LEU A 22 -1.57 8.93 0.47
CA LEU A 22 -1.90 8.70 1.88
C LEU A 22 -0.65 8.71 2.77
N SER A 23 0.48 8.19 2.28
CA SER A 23 1.75 8.25 3.03
C SER A 23 2.19 9.69 3.26
N PHE A 24 2.02 10.59 2.27
CA PHE A 24 2.29 12.01 2.47
C PHE A 24 1.41 12.63 3.54
N VAL A 25 0.11 12.32 3.55
CA VAL A 25 -0.82 12.81 4.59
C VAL A 25 -0.37 12.35 5.97
N VAL A 26 0.02 11.08 6.10
CA VAL A 26 0.52 10.51 7.36
C VAL A 26 1.84 11.16 7.80
N LEU A 27 2.78 11.37 6.88
CA LEU A 27 4.06 12.04 7.18
C LEU A 27 3.84 13.49 7.62
N ILE A 28 2.96 14.24 6.96
CA ILE A 28 2.61 15.62 7.35
C ILE A 28 1.96 15.63 8.74
N GLY A 29 1.03 14.72 9.00
CA GLY A 29 0.40 14.60 10.32
C GLY A 29 1.39 14.25 11.42
N TYR A 30 2.30 13.32 11.17
CA TYR A 30 3.35 12.94 12.12
C TYR A 30 4.34 14.07 12.38
N ALA A 31 4.78 14.78 11.35
CA ALA A 31 5.61 15.98 11.49
C ALA A 31 4.93 17.04 12.37
N SER A 32 3.62 17.25 12.17
CA SER A 32 2.82 18.20 12.96
C SER A 32 2.75 17.80 14.44
N ILE A 33 2.63 16.50 14.75
CA ILE A 33 2.65 15.99 16.12
C ILE A 33 4.02 16.21 16.78
N LEU A 34 5.12 15.98 16.04
CA LEU A 34 6.47 16.22 16.56
C LEU A 34 6.72 17.70 16.81
N ALA A 35 6.29 18.58 15.92
CA ALA A 35 6.37 20.03 16.10
C ALA A 35 5.57 20.49 17.33
N ALA A 36 4.38 19.94 17.57
CA ALA A 36 3.57 20.24 18.74
C ALA A 36 4.23 19.79 20.07
N LYS A 37 5.16 18.83 20.02
CA LYS A 37 5.99 18.41 21.17
C LYS A 37 7.20 19.31 21.41
N GLY A 38 7.34 20.39 20.64
CA GLY A 38 8.46 21.35 20.77
C GLY A 38 9.74 20.90 20.09
N MET A 39 9.68 19.88 19.22
CA MET A 39 10.84 19.37 18.50
C MET A 39 11.26 20.37 17.40
N SER A 40 12.57 20.56 17.22
CA SER A 40 13.11 21.46 16.20
C SER A 40 12.96 20.86 14.79
N GLU A 41 12.94 21.71 13.75
CA GLU A 41 12.81 21.23 12.36
C GLU A 41 13.89 20.22 11.96
N ALA A 42 15.13 20.42 12.43
CA ALA A 42 16.24 19.50 12.18
C ALA A 42 16.01 18.12 12.80
N GLU A 43 15.49 18.09 14.03
CA GLU A 43 15.15 16.83 14.72
C GLU A 43 13.94 16.15 14.06
N ILE A 44 12.95 16.91 13.60
CA ILE A 44 11.80 16.36 12.86
C ILE A 44 12.28 15.70 11.57
N GLN A 45 13.15 16.36 10.80
CA GLN A 45 13.73 15.79 9.58
C GLN A 45 14.51 14.51 9.86
N LEU A 46 15.29 14.47 10.94
CA LEU A 46 15.98 13.26 11.38
C LEU A 46 15.01 12.12 11.71
N ASN A 47 13.94 12.39 12.45
CA ASN A 47 12.93 11.37 12.77
C ASN A 47 12.13 10.90 11.54
N LEU A 48 11.91 11.78 10.57
CA LEU A 48 11.25 11.42 9.31
C LEU A 48 12.17 10.68 8.34
N SER A 49 13.49 10.81 8.49
CA SER A 49 14.46 10.08 7.66
C SER A 49 14.55 8.60 8.01
N ASP A 50 14.20 8.23 9.25
CA ASP A 50 13.97 6.85 9.67
C ASP A 50 12.55 6.69 10.25
N PRO A 51 11.52 6.64 9.38
CA PRO A 51 10.14 6.50 9.83
C PRO A 51 9.85 5.13 10.46
N LEU A 52 10.76 4.16 10.33
CA LEU A 52 10.60 2.83 10.91
C LEU A 52 11.19 2.73 12.33
N SER A 53 11.86 3.79 12.80
CA SER A 53 12.38 3.91 14.17
C SER A 53 11.30 3.77 15.24
N THR A 54 10.07 4.16 14.95
CA THR A 54 8.91 4.00 15.85
C THR A 54 7.96 2.95 15.31
N ALA A 55 7.82 1.82 16.03
CA ALA A 55 6.94 0.72 15.65
C ALA A 55 5.49 1.17 15.39
N THR A 56 4.97 2.12 16.17
CA THR A 56 3.63 2.68 15.97
C THR A 56 3.50 3.39 14.61
N PHE A 57 4.51 4.16 14.21
CA PHE A 57 4.48 4.87 12.93
C PHE A 57 4.59 3.90 11.76
N ALA A 58 5.46 2.90 11.89
CA ALA A 58 5.57 1.79 10.94
C ALA A 58 4.22 1.06 10.76
N LEU A 59 3.50 0.74 11.85
CA LEU A 59 2.19 0.09 11.77
C LEU A 59 1.12 0.97 11.09
N VAL A 60 1.17 2.28 11.29
CA VAL A 60 0.28 3.22 10.58
C VAL A 60 0.57 3.22 9.09
N LEU A 61 1.84 3.25 8.68
CA LEU A 61 2.24 3.18 7.27
C LEU A 61 1.83 1.86 6.62
N ILE A 62 2.00 0.73 7.33
CA ILE A 62 1.48 -0.57 6.87
C ILE A 62 -0.03 -0.50 6.67
N SER A 63 -0.77 0.05 7.64
CA SER A 63 -2.23 0.15 7.57
C SER A 63 -2.69 0.97 6.37
N VAL A 64 -1.96 2.03 6.02
CA VAL A 64 -2.19 2.84 4.82
C VAL A 64 -1.98 2.03 3.54
N GLY A 65 -0.85 1.33 3.42
CA GLY A 65 -0.58 0.50 2.24
C GLY A 65 -1.62 -0.60 2.07
N VAL A 66 -1.98 -1.29 3.16
CA VAL A 66 -3.00 -2.34 3.17
C VAL A 66 -4.37 -1.81 2.78
N PHE A 67 -4.72 -0.58 3.17
CA PHE A 67 -5.94 0.07 2.71
C PHE A 67 -5.88 0.34 1.20
N ALA A 68 -4.75 0.83 0.68
CA ALA A 68 -4.57 1.05 -0.75
C ALA A 68 -4.69 -0.25 -1.55
N ASP A 69 -4.06 -1.34 -1.09
CA ASP A 69 -4.11 -2.66 -1.71
C ASP A 69 -5.57 -3.17 -1.80
N ALA A 70 -6.36 -2.97 -0.74
CA ALA A 70 -7.78 -3.34 -0.73
C ALA A 70 -8.59 -2.54 -1.76
N VAL A 71 -8.38 -1.23 -1.83
CA VAL A 71 -9.05 -0.36 -2.80
C VAL A 71 -8.65 -0.73 -4.23
N ALA A 72 -7.35 -0.97 -4.47
CA ALA A 72 -6.83 -1.39 -5.77
C ALA A 72 -7.39 -2.75 -6.19
N GLY A 73 -7.46 -3.72 -5.28
CA GLY A 73 -8.06 -5.04 -5.52
C GLY A 73 -9.54 -4.95 -5.89
N TYR A 74 -10.31 -4.12 -5.17
CA TYR A 74 -11.71 -3.84 -5.48
C TYR A 74 -11.88 -3.22 -6.88
N LEU A 75 -11.11 -2.18 -7.19
CA LEU A 75 -11.21 -1.46 -8.47
C LEU A 75 -10.74 -2.30 -9.65
N THR A 76 -9.71 -3.13 -9.45
CA THR A 76 -9.24 -4.10 -10.44
C THR A 76 -10.33 -5.11 -10.79
N ALA A 77 -10.94 -5.71 -9.77
CA ALA A 77 -12.06 -6.63 -9.94
C ALA A 77 -13.24 -5.96 -10.65
N LYS A 78 -13.57 -4.73 -10.25
CA LYS A 78 -14.64 -3.92 -10.87
C LYS A 78 -14.38 -3.64 -12.35
N PHE A 79 -13.16 -3.27 -12.71
CA PHE A 79 -12.81 -2.93 -14.09
C PHE A 79 -12.62 -4.16 -14.99
N ALA A 80 -12.26 -5.30 -14.41
CA ALA A 80 -12.18 -6.58 -15.10
C ALA A 80 -13.57 -7.14 -15.42
N GLY A 81 -14.48 -7.16 -14.44
CA GLY A 81 -15.85 -7.67 -14.57
C GLY A 81 -15.96 -9.21 -14.66
N TYR A 82 -14.85 -9.95 -14.63
CA TYR A 82 -14.80 -11.41 -14.57
C TYR A 82 -13.42 -11.86 -14.09
N LEU A 83 -13.29 -13.11 -13.63
CA LEU A 83 -12.03 -13.66 -13.09
C LEU A 83 -11.41 -12.71 -12.05
N GLU A 84 -12.23 -12.19 -11.15
CA GLU A 84 -11.92 -11.06 -10.26
C GLU A 84 -10.67 -11.34 -9.41
N TYR A 85 -10.60 -12.53 -8.82
CA TYR A 85 -9.46 -12.97 -8.01
C TYR A 85 -8.17 -13.15 -8.81
N TRP A 86 -8.26 -13.56 -10.08
CA TRP A 86 -7.08 -13.69 -10.93
C TRP A 86 -6.51 -12.31 -11.29
N HIS A 87 -7.36 -11.34 -11.61
CA HIS A 87 -6.89 -9.98 -11.88
C HIS A 87 -6.29 -9.35 -10.62
N ALA A 88 -6.91 -9.55 -9.46
CA ALA A 88 -6.37 -9.07 -8.19
C ALA A 88 -5.01 -9.71 -7.85
N LEU A 89 -4.84 -11.01 -8.10
CA LEU A 89 -3.56 -11.71 -7.91
C LEU A 89 -2.45 -11.12 -8.78
N PHE A 90 -2.68 -10.99 -10.09
CA PHE A 90 -1.68 -10.42 -10.99
C PHE A 90 -1.39 -8.95 -10.68
N MET A 91 -2.39 -8.21 -10.21
CA MET A 91 -2.22 -6.84 -9.76
C MET A 91 -1.29 -6.77 -8.54
N ILE A 92 -1.60 -7.49 -7.46
CA ILE A 92 -0.78 -7.42 -6.24
C ILE A 92 0.64 -7.97 -6.48
N MET A 93 0.79 -9.00 -7.31
CA MET A 93 2.12 -9.47 -7.73
C MET A 93 2.89 -8.38 -8.48
N THR A 94 2.24 -7.59 -9.33
CA THR A 94 2.87 -6.46 -10.03
C THR A 94 3.33 -5.40 -9.04
N VAL A 95 2.48 -5.03 -8.07
CA VAL A 95 2.82 -4.09 -7.00
C VAL A 95 3.99 -4.59 -6.16
N MET A 96 3.98 -5.86 -5.75
CA MET A 96 5.08 -6.47 -4.99
C MET A 96 6.40 -6.48 -5.77
N LEU A 97 6.36 -6.77 -7.07
CA LEU A 97 7.54 -6.71 -7.93
C LEU A 97 8.06 -5.28 -8.08
N LEU A 98 7.18 -4.29 -8.21
CA LEU A 98 7.56 -2.88 -8.23
C LEU A 98 8.20 -2.46 -6.91
N HIS A 99 7.63 -2.86 -5.77
CA HIS A 99 8.26 -2.63 -4.47
C HIS A 99 9.65 -3.27 -4.38
N ALA A 100 9.80 -4.52 -4.80
CA ALA A 100 11.11 -5.20 -4.80
C ALA A 100 12.12 -4.51 -5.73
N ALA A 101 11.68 -3.99 -6.88
CA ALA A 101 12.55 -3.32 -7.85
C ALA A 101 12.94 -1.89 -7.42
N LEU A 102 12.07 -1.20 -6.68
CA LEU A 102 12.28 0.18 -6.21
C LEU A 102 12.89 0.25 -4.80
N LYS A 103 12.98 -0.88 -4.11
CA LYS A 103 13.70 -1.04 -2.85
C LYS A 103 15.19 -0.86 -3.13
N GLY A 104 15.69 0.37 -3.02
CA GLY A 104 17.12 0.69 -3.15
C GLY A 104 17.96 0.09 -2.01
N GLU A 105 19.08 0.73 -1.67
CA GLU A 105 19.97 0.28 -0.57
C GLU A 105 19.38 0.48 0.85
N SER A 106 18.08 0.79 0.98
CA SER A 106 17.47 1.05 2.27
C SER A 106 17.34 -0.24 3.10
N LEU A 107 17.83 -0.17 4.34
CA LEU A 107 17.71 -1.21 5.36
C LEU A 107 16.30 -1.20 5.97
N ILE A 108 15.27 -1.50 5.17
CA ILE A 108 13.94 -1.77 5.72
C ILE A 108 14.02 -3.09 6.50
N PRO A 109 13.56 -3.14 7.77
CA PRO A 109 13.57 -4.37 8.54
C PRO A 109 12.74 -5.46 7.88
N LEU A 110 13.29 -6.69 7.82
CA LEU A 110 12.62 -7.83 7.15
C LEU A 110 11.21 -8.11 7.71
N TRP A 111 11.00 -7.93 9.01
CA TRP A 111 9.69 -8.14 9.64
C TRP A 111 8.62 -7.21 9.07
N TYR A 112 9.00 -5.97 8.75
CA TYR A 112 8.10 -4.96 8.21
C TYR A 112 7.66 -5.34 6.81
N GLU A 113 8.62 -5.75 5.96
CA GLU A 113 8.35 -6.17 4.59
C GLU A 113 7.45 -7.39 4.51
N VAL A 114 7.79 -8.43 5.29
CA VAL A 114 7.02 -9.68 5.30
C VAL A 114 5.59 -9.40 5.76
N LEU A 115 5.42 -8.61 6.82
CA LEU A 115 4.09 -8.26 7.33
C LEU A 115 3.30 -7.43 6.31
N ALA A 116 3.91 -6.38 5.75
CA ALA A 116 3.28 -5.52 4.76
C ALA A 116 2.84 -6.30 3.52
N GLN A 117 3.70 -7.17 2.98
CA GLN A 117 3.38 -7.98 1.81
C GLN A 117 2.26 -8.99 2.08
N MET A 118 2.31 -9.70 3.22
CA MET A 118 1.26 -10.65 3.57
C MET A 118 -0.09 -9.95 3.73
N MET A 119 -0.13 -8.83 4.45
CA MET A 119 -1.37 -8.08 4.64
C MET A 119 -1.88 -7.47 3.33
N GLY A 120 -0.98 -6.98 2.47
CA GLY A 120 -1.35 -6.44 1.15
C GLY A 120 -1.98 -7.47 0.23
N VAL A 121 -1.45 -8.69 0.20
CA VAL A 121 -2.07 -9.82 -0.53
C VAL A 121 -3.48 -10.09 0.00
N VAL A 122 -3.63 -10.24 1.32
CA VAL A 122 -4.94 -10.48 1.93
C VAL A 122 -5.92 -9.35 1.62
N ALA A 123 -5.46 -8.10 1.69
CA ALA A 123 -6.26 -6.91 1.41
C ALA A 123 -6.72 -6.83 -0.05
N ALA A 124 -5.82 -7.06 -1.01
CA ALA A 124 -6.16 -7.07 -2.43
C ALA A 124 -7.24 -8.12 -2.75
N PHE A 125 -7.11 -9.34 -2.19
CA PHE A 125 -8.13 -10.38 -2.33
C PHE A 125 -9.44 -10.02 -1.61
N TYR A 126 -9.35 -9.40 -0.44
CA TYR A 126 -10.52 -8.93 0.29
C TYR A 126 -11.31 -7.88 -0.50
N GLY A 127 -10.64 -6.88 -1.06
CA GLY A 127 -11.25 -5.87 -1.94
C GLY A 127 -11.92 -6.49 -3.17
N ALA A 128 -11.24 -7.42 -3.84
CA ALA A 128 -11.81 -8.16 -4.95
C ALA A 128 -13.04 -8.99 -4.54
N SER A 129 -13.01 -9.59 -3.34
CA SER A 129 -14.13 -10.36 -2.79
C SER A 129 -15.34 -9.50 -2.49
N ILE A 130 -15.16 -8.27 -1.97
CA ILE A 130 -16.27 -7.34 -1.73
C ILE A 130 -16.99 -7.05 -3.04
N TYR A 131 -16.24 -6.70 -4.10
CA TYR A 131 -16.84 -6.43 -5.40
C TYR A 131 -17.60 -7.65 -5.94
N LYS A 132 -16.98 -8.84 -5.92
CA LYS A 132 -17.60 -10.06 -6.42
C LYS A 132 -18.91 -10.37 -5.69
N LYS A 133 -18.95 -10.21 -4.36
CA LYS A 133 -20.17 -10.41 -3.55
C LYS A 133 -21.24 -9.36 -3.84
N SER A 134 -20.87 -8.12 -4.14
CA SER A 134 -21.84 -7.05 -4.45
C SER A 134 -22.59 -7.24 -5.78
N ARG A 135 -22.11 -8.16 -6.63
CA ARG A 135 -22.71 -8.47 -7.94
C ARG A 135 -23.51 -9.78 -7.96
N LEU A 136 -23.46 -10.55 -6.87
CA LEU A 136 -24.24 -11.77 -6.66
C LEU A 136 -25.54 -11.40 -5.94
#